data_AF-A0A2S9JQS7-F1
#
_entry.id   AF-A0A2S9JQS7-F1
#
_cell.length_a   1.000
_cell.length_b   1.000
_cell.length_c   1.000
_cell.angle_alpha   90.00
_cell.angle_beta   90.00
_cell.angle_gamma   90.00
#
_symmetry.space_group_name_H-M   'P 1'
#
loop_
_entity.id
_entity.type
_entity.pdbx_description
1 polymer ?
#
loop_
_entity_poly.entity_id
_entity_poly.type
_entity_poly.pdbx_seq_one_letter_code
_entity_poly.pdbx_strand_id
1 'polypeptide(L)' 'MGLINRMPAPEDVFVAWLMRQPRNGDLVAAASAEVARLRRYASHPGAKRLHDLFCALISEKRAAIRPQSVRTAQ' A
#
# COMPACT_ATOMS: atom_id res chain seq x y z
N MET A 1 32.27 0.18 14.86
CA MET A 1 30.97 0.84 15.08
C MET A 1 29.90 -0.01 14.43
N GLY A 2 28.93 -0.50 15.21
CA GLY A 2 27.90 -1.42 14.71
C GLY A 2 26.95 -0.72 13.74
N LEU A 3 26.78 -1.29 12.56
CA LEU A 3 25.67 -0.95 11.67
C LEU A 3 24.39 -1.33 12.42
N ILE A 4 23.76 -0.37 13.06
CA ILE A 4 22.39 -0.48 13.56
C ILE A 4 21.53 -0.87 12.36
N ASN A 5 21.29 -2.17 12.19
CA ASN A 5 20.38 -2.74 11.22
C ASN A 5 18.96 -2.40 11.67
N ARG A 6 18.58 -1.13 11.52
CA ARG A 6 17.21 -0.67 11.70
C ARG A 6 16.44 -1.30 10.55
N MET A 7 15.53 -2.22 10.88
CA MET A 7 14.57 -2.70 9.89
C MET A 7 13.98 -1.50 9.14
N PRO A 8 13.84 -1.57 7.81
CA PRO A 8 13.36 -0.45 7.01
C PRO A 8 11.99 -0.01 7.52
N ALA A 9 11.71 1.30 7.44
CA ALA A 9 10.40 1.80 7.84
C ALA A 9 9.32 1.18 6.94
N PRO A 10 8.12 0.90 7.46
CA PRO A 10 7.01 0.38 6.66
C PRO A 10 6.71 1.22 5.41
N GLU A 11 6.83 2.54 5.54
CA GLU A 11 6.67 3.50 4.45
C GLU A 11 7.71 3.30 3.34
N ASP A 12 8.98 3.08 3.67
CA ASP A 12 10.04 2.82 2.69
C ASP A 12 9.80 1.52 1.93
N VAL A 13 9.36 0.48 2.65
CA VAL A 13 8.99 -0.81 2.06
C VAL A 13 7.80 -0.65 1.11
N PHE A 14 6.80 0.14 1.50
CA PHE A 14 5.63 0.42 0.68
C PHE A 14 5.99 1.19 -0.59
N VAL A 15 6.83 2.24 -0.50
CA VAL A 15 7.29 3.00 -1.67
C VAL A 15 8.14 2.12 -2.60
N ALA A 16 9.06 1.33 -2.05
CA ALA A 16 9.84 0.39 -2.84
C ALA A 16 8.95 -0.64 -3.55
N TRP A 17 7.88 -1.10 -2.89
CA TRP A 17 6.88 -1.96 -3.51
C TRP A 17 6.13 -1.27 -4.65
N LEU A 18 5.70 -0.02 -4.47
CA LEU A 18 5.02 0.77 -5.51
C LEU A 18 5.89 0.94 -6.76
N MET A 19 7.18 1.26 -6.56
CA MET A 19 8.13 1.45 -7.65
C MET A 19 8.41 0.16 -8.45
N ARG A 20 8.16 -1.01 -7.86
CA ARG A 20 8.30 -2.31 -8.52
C ARG A 20 7.07 -2.73 -9.31
N GLN A 21 5.95 -2.02 -9.20
CA GLN A 21 4.72 -2.43 -9.87
C GLN A 21 4.82 -2.20 -11.38
N PRO A 22 4.31 -3.14 -12.19
CA PRO A 22 4.28 -2.97 -13.64
C PRO A 22 3.32 -1.82 -14.02
N ARG A 23 3.68 -1.05 -15.05
CA ARG A 23 2.95 0.16 -15.47
C ARG A 23 1.46 -0.06 -15.77
N ASN A 24 1.10 -1.26 -16.24
CA ASN A 24 -0.27 -1.64 -16.60
C ASN A 24 -0.84 -2.75 -15.68
N GLY A 25 -0.22 -2.99 -14.52
CA GLY A 25 -0.70 -3.98 -13.57
C GLY A 25 -1.95 -3.52 -12.82
N ASP A 26 -2.81 -4.46 -12.44
CA ASP A 26 -3.88 -4.20 -11.49
C ASP A 26 -3.30 -3.98 -10.09
N LEU A 27 -3.08 -2.71 -9.77
CA LEU A 27 -2.53 -2.28 -8.50
C LEU A 27 -3.43 -2.67 -7.31
N VAL A 28 -4.75 -2.74 -7.52
CA VAL A 28 -5.71 -3.12 -6.47
C VAL A 28 -5.58 -4.61 -6.18
N ALA A 29 -5.49 -5.46 -7.22
CA ALA A 29 -5.26 -6.89 -7.05
C ALA A 29 -3.92 -7.17 -6.36
N ALA A 30 -2.84 -6.51 -6.79
CA ALA A 30 -1.52 -6.66 -6.21
C ALA A 30 -1.48 -6.23 -4.73
N ALA A 31 -2.09 -5.08 -4.39
CA ALA A 31 -2.19 -4.61 -3.01
C ALA A 31 -3.05 -5.55 -2.14
N SER A 32 -4.12 -6.13 -2.71
CA SER A 32 -4.99 -7.07 -2.01
C SER A 32 -4.25 -8.36 -1.63
N ALA A 33 -3.37 -8.85 -2.51
CA ALA A 33 -2.52 -9.99 -2.22
C ALA A 33 -1.54 -9.72 -1.07
N GLU A 34 -0.93 -8.52 -1.03
CA GLU A 34 -0.05 -8.13 0.09
C GLU A 34 -0.81 -7.99 1.42
N VAL A 35 -2.02 -7.41 1.41
CA VAL A 35 -2.89 -7.37 2.59
C VAL A 35 -3.15 -8.77 3.14
N ALA A 36 -3.50 -9.72 2.27
CA ALA A 36 -3.73 -11.11 2.67
C ALA A 36 -2.46 -11.76 3.24
N ARG A 37 -1.28 -11.45 2.68
CA ARG A 37 0.01 -11.93 3.19
C ARG A 37 0.32 -11.36 4.57
N LEU A 38 0.08 -10.07 4.78
CA LEU A 38 0.40 -9.36 6.03
C LEU A 38 -0.48 -9.77 7.21
N ARG A 39 -1.67 -10.35 6.98
CA ARG A 39 -2.51 -10.91 8.04
C ARG A 39 -1.78 -11.94 8.90
N ARG A 40 -0.82 -12.69 8.33
CA ARG A 40 0.00 -13.66 9.07
C ARG A 40 0.92 -13.01 10.10
N TYR A 41 1.18 -11.71 9.96
CA TYR A 41 2.09 -10.93 10.79
C TYR A 41 1.36 -9.81 11.56
N ALA A 42 0.05 -9.94 11.77
CA ALA A 42 -0.80 -8.90 12.35
C ALA A 42 -0.33 -8.38 13.73
N SER A 43 0.41 -9.20 14.49
CA SER A 43 0.97 -8.82 15.79
C SER A 43 2.19 -7.90 15.71
N HIS A 44 2.83 -7.76 14.54
CA HIS A 44 4.01 -6.92 14.38
C HIS A 44 3.61 -5.48 14.00
N PRO A 45 4.03 -4.44 14.76
CA PRO A 45 3.57 -3.07 14.54
C PRO A 45 3.93 -2.53 13.15
N GLY A 46 5.11 -2.88 12.63
CA GLY A 46 5.51 -2.53 11.27
C GLY A 46 4.66 -3.20 10.19
N ALA A 47 4.21 -4.43 10.42
CA ALA A 47 3.35 -5.14 9.47
C ALA A 47 1.92 -4.58 9.49
N LYS A 48 1.41 -4.20 10.68
CA LYS A 48 0.14 -3.48 10.81
C LYS A 48 0.17 -2.16 10.04
N ARG A 49 1.21 -1.35 10.22
CA ARG A 49 1.35 -0.08 9.49
C ARG A 49 1.39 -0.29 7.98
N LEU A 50 2.15 -1.28 7.51
CA LEU A 50 2.23 -1.61 6.08
C LEU A 50 0.87 -2.10 5.54
N HIS A 51 0.13 -2.90 6.31
CA HIS A 51 -1.22 -3.33 5.96
C HIS A 51 -2.17 -2.14 5.79
N ASP A 52 -2.11 -1.16 6.70
CA ASP A 52 -2.95 0.03 6.64
C ASP A 52 -2.66 0.89 5.39
N LEU A 53 -1.38 1.01 5.00
CA LEU A 53 -0.97 1.69 3.76
C LEU A 53 -1.56 1.01 2.51
N PHE A 54 -1.52 -0.32 2.45
CA PHE A 54 -2.14 -1.06 1.33
C PHE A 54 -3.66 -0.90 1.29
N CYS A 55 -4.34 -0.94 2.45
CA CYS A 55 -5.78 -0.70 2.54
C CYS A 55 -6.16 0.72 2.08
N ALA A 56 -5.36 1.72 2.43
CA ALA A 56 -5.55 3.10 1.98
C ALA A 56 -5.39 3.21 0.46
N LEU A 57 -4.36 2.58 -0.12
CA LEU A 57 -4.14 2.54 -1.57
C LEU A 57 -5.32 1.91 -2.33
N ILE A 58 -5.83 0.78 -1.84
CA ILE A 58 -6.99 0.10 -2.45
C ILE A 58 -8.20 1.02 -2.42
N SER A 59 -8.46 1.67 -1.29
CA SER A 59 -9.58 2.59 -1.12
C SER A 59 -9.48 3.76 -2.09
N GLU A 60 -8.30 4.39 -2.18
CA GLU A 60 -8.04 5.51 -3.09
C GLU A 60 -8.22 5.10 -4.55
N LYS A 61 -7.65 3.97 -4.98
CA LYS A 61 -7.78 3.49 -6.37
C LYS A 61 -9.22 3.14 -6.72
N ARG A 62 -9.98 2.54 -5.82
CA ARG A 62 -11.41 2.25 -6.03
C ARG A 62 -12.23 3.53 -6.09
N ALA A 63 -11.90 4.54 -5.28
CA ALA A 63 -12.54 5.85 -5.34
C ALA A 63 -12.24 6.57 -6.67
N ALA A 64 -11.01 6.47 -7.19
CA ALA A 64 -10.63 7.05 -8.47
C ALA A 64 -11.27 6.36 -9.69
N ILE A 65 -11.59 5.07 -9.59
CA ILE A 65 -12.33 4.32 -10.63
C ILE A 65 -13.81 4.76 -10.70
N ARG A 66 -14.37 5.29 -9.60
CA ARG A 66 -15.67 5.97 -9.64
C ARG A 66 -15.44 7.32 -10.33
N PRO A 67 -16.03 7.58 -11.52
CA PRO A 67 -15.75 8.82 -12.23
C PRO A 67 -16.07 10.01 -11.33
N GLN A 68 -15.12 10.94 -11.19
CA GLN A 68 -15.34 12.32 -10.76
C GLN A 68 -16.22 13.04 -11.80
N SER A 69 -17.46 12.58 -12.01
CA SER A 69 -18.41 13.22 -12.91
C SER A 69 -19.18 14.37 -12.23
N VAL A 70 -18.81 14.76 -11.00
CA VAL A 70 -19.55 15.78 -10.24
C VAL A 70 -18.60 16.67 -9.45
N ARG A 71 -17.69 17.36 -10.15
CA ARG A 71 -16.96 18.48 -9.53
C ARG A 71 -16.56 19.55 -10.54
N THR A 72 -17.54 19.95 -11.35
CA THR A 72 -17.56 21.22 -12.09
C THR A 72 -19.00 21.68 -12.17
N ALA A 73 -19.40 22.52 -11.21
CA ALA A 73 -20.42 23.55 -11.29
C ALA A 73 -20.92 23.85 -9.87
N GLN A 74 -20.32 24.85 -9.23
CA GLN A 74 -21.00 25.94 -8.54
C GLN A 74 -19.97 26.96 -8.05
#